data_AF-A0A945D5T0-F1
#
_entry.id   AF-A0A945D5T0-F1
#
_cell.length_a   1.000
_cell.length_b   1.000
_cell.length_c   1.000
_cell.angle_alpha   90.00
_cell.angle_beta   90.00
_cell.angle_gamma   90.00
#
_symmetry.space_group_name_H-M   'P 1'
#
loop_
_entity.id
_entity.type
_entity.pdbx_description
1 polymer ?
#
loop_
_entity_poly.entity_id
_entity_poly.type
_entity_poly.pdbx_seq_one_letter_code
_entity_poly.pdbx_strand_id
1 'polypeptide(L)' 'MAHICKVDITAFRDCTGIGRNLAIEVLEFFDSVGLTKRDGNTRTLIAEAKNIFGS' A
#
# COMPACT_ATOMS: atom_id res chain seq x y z
N MET A 1 -1.25 -16.19 14.01
CA MET A 1 -0.20 -15.16 14.05
C MET A 1 -0.14 -14.50 12.68
N ALA A 2 -1.04 -13.56 12.39
CA ALA A 2 -0.97 -12.79 11.16
C ALA A 2 0.02 -11.64 11.37
N HIS A 3 1.14 -11.65 10.66
CA HIS A 3 2.02 -10.49 10.60
C HIS A 3 1.26 -9.37 9.88
N ILE A 4 0.64 -8.48 10.67
CA ILE A 4 0.03 -7.26 10.14
C ILE A 4 1.19 -6.32 9.78
N CYS A 5 1.56 -6.32 8.50
CA CYS A 5 2.48 -5.31 7.96
C CYS A 5 1.67 -4.03 7.70
N LYS A 6 1.78 -3.06 8.63
CA LYS A 6 1.18 -1.74 8.48
C LYS A 6 2.19 -0.81 7.82
N VAL A 7 1.75 -0.16 6.74
CA VAL A 7 2.55 0.83 6.00
C VAL A 7 1.89 2.19 6.12
N ASP A 8 2.63 3.19 6.59
CA ASP A 8 2.23 4.60 6.48
C ASP A 8 2.88 5.27 5.28
N ILE A 9 2.42 6.49 4.97
CA ILE A 9 2.88 7.26 3.81
C ILE A 9 4.37 7.62 3.89
N THR A 10 4.89 7.88 5.08
CA THR A 10 6.30 8.26 5.28
C THR A 10 7.18 7.06 5.02
N ALA A 11 6.87 5.91 5.63
CA ALA A 11 7.56 4.66 5.40
C ALA A 11 7.55 4.26 3.92
N PHE A 12 6.38 4.36 3.25
CA PHE A 12 6.28 4.05 1.82
C PHE A 12 7.13 4.97 0.96
N ARG A 13 7.10 6.28 1.22
CA ARG A 13 7.93 7.28 0.53
C ARG A 13 9.41 6.98 0.72
N ASP A 14 9.84 6.72 1.95
CA ASP A 14 11.24 6.51 2.28
C ASP A 14 11.79 5.22 1.65
N CYS A 15 10.96 4.17 1.56
CA CYS A 15 11.33 2.92 0.89
C CYS A 15 11.37 3.02 -0.65
N THR A 16 10.53 3.86 -1.26
CA THR A 16 10.39 3.95 -2.73
C THR A 16 11.15 5.12 -3.34
N GLY A 17 11.53 6.13 -2.54
CA GLY A 17 12.21 7.35 -2.98
C GLY A 17 11.33 8.32 -3.77
N ILE A 18 10.02 8.07 -3.90
CA ILE A 18 9.13 8.94 -4.68
C ILE A 18 8.63 10.12 -3.86
N GLY A 19 8.19 11.19 -4.53
CA GLY A 19 7.58 12.34 -3.87
C GLY A 19 6.25 12.01 -3.17
N ARG A 20 5.91 12.76 -2.12
CA ARG A 20 4.69 12.52 -1.31
C ARG A 20 3.40 12.46 -2.13
N ASN A 21 3.26 13.31 -3.15
CA ASN A 21 2.05 13.35 -3.98
C ASN A 21 1.89 12.04 -4.79
N LEU A 22 2.97 11.60 -5.45
CA LEU A 22 2.97 10.33 -6.18
C LEU A 22 2.79 9.13 -5.23
N ALA A 23 3.38 9.19 -4.03
CA ALA A 23 3.16 8.16 -3.00
C ALA A 23 1.68 8.05 -2.61
N ILE A 24 0.95 9.16 -2.49
CA ILE A 24 -0.49 9.14 -2.20
C ILE A 24 -1.24 8.45 -3.35
N GLU A 25 -1.00 8.88 -4.58
CA GLU A 25 -1.68 8.35 -5.76
C GLU A 25 -1.46 6.84 -5.94
N VAL A 26 -0.23 6.36 -5.75
CA VAL A 26 0.09 4.93 -5.83
C VAL A 26 -0.60 4.13 -4.72
N LEU A 27 -0.60 4.66 -3.49
CA LEU A 27 -1.26 3.98 -2.37
C LEU A 27 -2.79 3.98 -2.53
N GLU A 28 -3.39 5.03 -3.09
CA GLU A 28 -4.81 5.08 -3.43
C GLU A 28 -5.15 4.12 -4.58
N PHE A 29 -4.27 3.98 -5.57
CA PHE A 29 -4.41 2.97 -6.60
C PHE A 29 -4.41 1.56 -5.99
N PHE A 30 -3.46 1.24 -5.10
CA PHE A 30 -3.43 -0.05 -4.40
C PHE A 30 -4.68 -0.31 -3.55
N ASP A 31 -5.24 0.73 -2.92
CA ASP A 31 -6.52 0.63 -2.23
C ASP A 31 -7.66 0.30 -3.21
N SER A 32 -7.70 0.97 -4.37
CA SER A 32 -8.75 0.81 -5.38
C SER A 32 -8.77 -0.57 -6.06
N VAL A 33 -7.60 -1.18 -6.28
CA VAL A 33 -7.48 -2.51 -6.88
C VAL A 33 -7.57 -3.63 -5.84
N GLY A 34 -7.74 -3.29 -4.56
CA GLY A 34 -7.90 -4.26 -3.47
C GLY A 34 -6.61 -4.90 -2.98
N LEU A 35 -5.45 -4.29 -3.23
CA LEU A 35 -4.17 -4.77 -2.70
C LEU A 35 -4.01 -4.41 -1.22
N THR A 36 -4.36 -3.17 -0.88
CA THR A 36 -4.28 -2.64 0.47
C THR A 36 -5.63 -2.17 0.98
N LYS A 37 -5.77 -2.12 2.30
CA LYS A 37 -6.88 -1.46 2.97
C LYS A 37 -6.36 -0.38 3.90
N ARG A 38 -6.88 0.84 3.73
CA ARG A 38 -6.58 1.98 4.58
C ARG A 38 -7.34 1.91 5.91
N ASP A 39 -6.60 2.14 6.99
CA ASP A 39 -7.09 2.32 8.36
C ASP A 39 -6.38 3.55 8.97
N GLY A 40 -7.09 4.68 8.93
CA GLY A 40 -6.54 5.99 9.29
C GLY A 40 -5.34 6.39 8.42
N ASN A 41 -4.17 6.49 9.04
CA ASN A 41 -2.90 6.86 8.40
C ASN A 41 -2.06 5.66 7.96
N THR A 42 -2.54 4.44 8.22
CA THR A 42 -1.83 3.21 7.89
C THR A 42 -2.61 2.40 6.86
N ARG A 43 -1.91 1.50 6.18
CA ARG A 43 -2.46 0.52 5.25
C ARG A 43 -1.99 -0.86 5.60
N THR A 44 -2.85 -1.85 5.42
CA THR A 44 -2.51 -3.26 5.58
C THR A 44 -2.70 -3.96 4.23
N LEU A 45 -1.82 -4.91 3.91
CA LEU A 45 -2.01 -5.81 2.76
C LEU A 45 -3.20 -6.73 3.03
N ILE A 46 -4.13 -6.82 2.07
CA ILE A 46 -5.32 -7.66 2.16
C ILE A 46 -5.40 -8.72 1.06
N ALA A 47 -4.49 -8.67 0.09
CA ALA A 47 -4.36 -9.63 -0.99
C ALA A 47 -2.89 -9.76 -1.42
N GLU A 48 -2.55 -10.86 -2.08
CA GLU A 48 -1.24 -11.01 -2.72
C GLU A 48 -1.21 -10.25 -4.04
N ALA A 49 -0.10 -9.55 -4.32
CA ALA A 49 0.08 -8.82 -5.56
C ALA A 49 -0.07 -9.71 -6.80
N LYS A 50 0.35 -10.98 -6.71
CA LYS A 50 0.19 -11.95 -7.80
C LYS A 50 -1.28 -12.21 -8.17
N ASN A 51 -2.19 -12.17 -7.19
CA ASN A 51 -3.62 -12.39 -7.44
C ASN A 51 -4.29 -11.19 -8.13
N ILE A 52 -3.67 -10.02 -8.08
CA ILE A 52 -4.19 -8.77 -8.65
C ILE A 52 -3.50 -8.44 -9.98
N PHE A 53 -2.18 -8.61 -10.07
CA PHE A 53 -1.36 -8.19 -11.20
C PHE A 53 -0.73 -9.35 -11.99
N GLY A 54 -0.92 -10.59 -11.55
CA GLY A 54 -0.40 -11.76 -12.25
C GLY A 54 -1.17 -11.99 -13.56
N SER A 55 -0.44 -11.91 -14.68
CA SER A 55 -0.89 -12.41 -15.99
C SER A 55 -0.68 -13.91 -16.09
#